data_AF-A0A2H3J3W7-F1
#
_entry.id   AF-A0A2H3J3W7-F1
#
_cell.length_a   1.000
_cell.length_b   1.000
_cell.length_c   1.000
_cell.angle_alpha   90.00
_cell.angle_beta   90.00
_cell.angle_gamma   90.00
#
_symmetry.space_group_name_H-M   'P 1'
#
loop_
_entity.id
_entity.type
_entity.pdbx_description
1 polymer ?
#
loop_
_entity_poly.entity_id
_entity_poly.type
_entity_poly.pdbx_seq_one_letter_code
_entity_poly.pdbx_strand_id
1 'polypeptide(L)'
;MYSQDADIIVFTDDDQEYLKQLLVGEDSSFYLRRPRDRQESYKKLYYRLPSPQRGPKRMCKRKCKVDVLVPGKMRIPDMPQRHIMRQGGFPILQILPLLLLKLQGWNDHRHYPFGDYRRKKIPADVDDITGLLEIACNRGTHLGSKSLRWLPEKTVDASRKRVKWYVKKYPESAQKWERLGFDAYR
;
A
#
# COMPACT_ATOMS: atom_id res chain seq x y z
N MET A 1 -14.98 5.08 1.13
CA MET A 1 -14.21 5.20 -0.13
C MET A 1 -13.98 3.80 -0.68
N TYR A 2 -14.57 3.45 -1.81
CA TYR A 2 -14.22 2.19 -2.49
C TYR A 2 -12.91 2.43 -3.26
N SER A 3 -11.81 1.82 -2.81
CA SER A 3 -10.59 1.78 -3.63
C SER A 3 -10.90 1.07 -4.94
N GLN A 4 -10.58 1.69 -6.06
CA GLN A 4 -10.66 1.07 -7.40
C GLN A 4 -9.37 0.35 -7.77
N ASP A 5 -8.40 0.34 -6.86
CA ASP A 5 -7.06 -0.17 -7.09
C ASP A 5 -6.79 -1.34 -6.14
N ALA A 6 -6.10 -2.37 -6.65
CA ALA A 6 -5.63 -3.53 -5.91
C ALA A 6 -4.11 -3.62 -6.01
N ASP A 7 -3.43 -3.62 -4.87
CA ASP A 7 -1.99 -3.82 -4.78
C ASP A 7 -1.69 -5.29 -4.47
N ILE A 8 -0.87 -5.94 -5.29
CA ILE A 8 -0.44 -7.32 -5.10
C ILE A 8 1.07 -7.32 -4.88
N ILE A 9 1.53 -7.79 -3.73
CA ILE A 9 2.96 -7.99 -3.47
C ILE A 9 3.34 -9.42 -3.85
N VAL A 10 4.28 -9.57 -4.76
CA VAL A 10 4.78 -10.86 -5.25
C VAL A 10 6.24 -11.01 -4.80
N PHE A 11 6.50 -12.00 -3.95
CA PHE A 11 7.84 -12.33 -3.48
C PHE A 11 8.54 -13.21 -4.52
N THR A 12 9.17 -12.59 -5.51
CA THR A 12 9.91 -13.22 -6.61
C THR A 12 11.07 -12.31 -7.03
N ASP A 13 12.03 -12.86 -7.78
CA ASP A 13 13.09 -12.09 -8.46
C ASP A 13 12.67 -11.64 -9.87
N ASP A 14 11.50 -12.05 -10.35
CA ASP A 14 10.98 -11.67 -11.66
C ASP A 14 10.69 -10.17 -11.77
N ASP A 15 10.83 -9.62 -12.99
CA ASP A 15 10.51 -8.23 -13.23
C ASP A 15 8.98 -7.97 -13.23
N GLN A 16 8.62 -6.78 -12.76
CA GLN A 16 7.24 -6.32 -12.63
C GLN A 16 6.50 -6.30 -13.97
N GLU A 17 7.15 -5.93 -15.09
CA GLU A 17 6.51 -5.93 -16.41
C GLU A 17 6.32 -7.35 -16.95
N TYR A 18 7.22 -8.28 -16.62
CA TYR A 18 7.03 -9.71 -16.92
C TYR A 18 5.81 -10.27 -16.20
N LEU A 19 5.69 -10.04 -14.89
CA LEU A 19 4.53 -10.49 -14.11
C LEU A 19 3.20 -9.92 -14.62
N LYS A 20 3.20 -8.66 -15.07
CA LYS A 20 2.02 -8.05 -15.72
C LYS A 20 1.66 -8.76 -17.03
N GLN A 21 2.63 -9.15 -17.84
CA GLN A 21 2.40 -9.88 -19.08
C GLN A 21 1.90 -11.30 -18.80
N LEU A 22 2.46 -11.97 -17.79
CA LEU A 22 2.00 -13.29 -17.34
C LEU A 22 0.51 -13.24 -17.00
N LEU A 23 0.07 -12.30 -16.16
CA LEU A 23 -1.36 -12.16 -15.80
C LEU A 23 -2.28 -11.92 -17.01
N VAL A 24 -1.81 -11.18 -18.02
CA VAL A 24 -2.57 -10.95 -19.26
C VAL A 24 -2.61 -12.19 -20.16
N GLY A 25 -1.55 -13.00 -20.15
CA GLY A 25 -1.50 -14.28 -20.86
C GLY A 25 -2.41 -15.34 -20.22
N GLU A 26 -2.49 -15.36 -18.89
CA GLU A 26 -3.29 -16.33 -18.14
C GLU A 26 -4.80 -16.04 -18.15
N ASP A 27 -5.21 -14.77 -18.03
CA ASP A 27 -6.63 -14.40 -18.02
C ASP A 27 -6.87 -13.14 -18.86
N SER A 28 -7.67 -13.32 -19.91
CA SER A 28 -8.08 -12.26 -20.85
C SER A 28 -8.81 -11.07 -20.19
N SER A 29 -9.28 -11.22 -18.95
CA SER A 29 -9.87 -10.16 -18.13
C SER A 29 -8.83 -9.12 -17.70
N PHE A 30 -7.56 -9.49 -17.63
CA PHE A 30 -6.45 -8.57 -17.44
C PHE A 30 -6.06 -7.90 -18.76
N TYR A 31 -5.66 -6.62 -18.68
CA TYR A 31 -5.16 -5.90 -19.85
C TYR A 31 -4.24 -4.74 -19.46
N LEU A 32 -3.30 -4.44 -20.36
CA LEU A 32 -2.35 -3.33 -20.20
C LEU A 32 -2.89 -2.07 -20.86
N ARG A 33 -2.69 -0.93 -20.18
CA ARG A 33 -2.98 0.39 -20.72
C ARG A 33 -1.73 1.26 -20.65
N ARG A 34 -1.40 1.91 -21.76
CA ARG A 34 -0.33 2.92 -21.78
C ARG A 34 -0.68 4.08 -20.82
N PRO A 35 0.32 4.66 -20.16
CA PRO A 35 0.13 5.85 -19.33
C PRO A 35 -0.33 7.02 -20.20
N ARG A 36 -0.99 8.00 -19.57
CA ARG A 36 -1.43 9.23 -20.24
C ARG A 36 -0.24 10.13 -20.59
N ASP A 37 0.75 10.13 -19.72
CA ASP A 37 2.02 10.78 -19.96
C ASP A 37 2.86 9.94 -20.92
N ARG A 38 3.29 10.54 -22.03
CA ARG A 38 4.08 9.85 -23.06
C ARG A 38 5.52 9.59 -22.62
N GLN A 39 5.99 10.20 -21.54
CA GLN A 39 7.34 9.98 -21.01
C GLN A 39 7.43 8.76 -20.09
N GLU A 40 6.30 8.23 -19.60
CA GLU A 40 6.27 7.00 -18.82
C GLU A 40 6.29 5.79 -19.77
N SER A 41 7.36 4.98 -19.74
CA SER A 41 7.47 3.77 -20.57
C SER A 41 6.70 2.56 -20.01
N TYR A 42 6.36 2.59 -18.72
CA TYR A 42 5.72 1.47 -18.02
C TYR A 42 4.21 1.39 -18.31
N LYS A 43 3.68 0.18 -18.47
CA LYS A 43 2.23 -0.03 -18.70
C LYS A 43 1.49 -0.23 -17.39
N LYS A 44 0.28 0.31 -17.30
CA LYS A 44 -0.61 0.16 -16.14
C LYS A 44 -1.51 -1.06 -16.37
N LEU A 45 -1.51 -2.01 -15.44
CA LEU A 45 -2.34 -3.20 -15.51
C LEU A 45 -3.75 -2.90 -14.96
N TYR A 46 -4.76 -3.44 -15.64
CA TYR A 46 -6.16 -3.32 -15.23
C TYR A 46 -6.84 -4.68 -15.32
N TYR A 47 -7.82 -4.91 -14.44
CA TYR A 47 -8.74 -6.05 -14.47
C TYR A 47 -10.16 -5.58 -14.83
N ARG A 48 -10.85 -6.29 -15.71
CA ARG A 48 -12.25 -6.00 -16.07
C ARG A 48 -13.17 -6.59 -15.01
N LEU A 49 -13.90 -5.73 -14.32
CA LEU A 49 -14.92 -6.16 -13.37
C LEU A 49 -16.24 -6.44 -14.11
N PRO A 50 -16.99 -7.48 -13.71
CA PRO A 50 -18.32 -7.74 -14.25
C PRO A 50 -19.23 -6.51 -14.09
N SER A 51 -19.99 -6.18 -15.15
CA SER A 51 -21.02 -5.15 -15.05
C SER A 51 -22.20 -5.67 -14.21
N PRO A 52 -22.81 -4.86 -13.33
CA PRO A 52 -24.01 -5.26 -12.62
C PRO A 52 -25.13 -5.61 -13.62
N GLN A 53 -25.76 -6.77 -13.45
CA GLN A 53 -26.87 -7.21 -14.31
C GLN A 53 -28.11 -6.31 -14.20
N ARG A 54 -28.24 -5.52 -13.12
CA ARG A 54 -29.35 -4.61 -12.86
C ARG A 54 -28.82 -3.19 -12.65
N GLY A 55 -28.78 -2.43 -13.74
CA GLY A 55 -28.43 -1.02 -13.76
C GLY A 55 -28.61 -0.46 -15.17
N PRO A 56 -28.85 0.86 -15.34
CA PRO A 56 -29.02 1.44 -16.67
C PRO A 56 -27.82 1.10 -17.58
N LYS A 57 -28.09 0.69 -18.83
CA LYS A 57 -27.16 0.22 -19.88
C LYS A 57 -25.95 1.13 -20.18
N ARG A 58 -25.81 2.28 -19.48
CA ARG A 58 -24.73 3.27 -19.63
C ARG A 58 -23.71 3.26 -18.50
N MET A 59 -23.69 2.26 -17.62
CA MET A 59 -22.55 2.10 -16.70
C MET A 59 -21.32 1.63 -17.46
N CYS A 60 -20.35 2.54 -17.62
CA CYS A 60 -19.02 2.28 -18.14
C CYS A 60 -18.45 0.98 -17.55
N LYS A 61 -17.85 0.13 -18.41
CA LYS A 61 -17.15 -1.11 -18.00
C LYS A 61 -16.35 -0.83 -16.73
N ARG A 62 -16.72 -1.48 -15.62
CA ARG A 62 -15.99 -1.33 -14.36
C ARG A 62 -14.61 -1.94 -14.55
N LYS A 63 -13.60 -1.24 -14.08
CA LYS A 63 -12.21 -1.70 -14.12
C LYS A 63 -11.56 -1.44 -12.78
N CYS A 64 -10.66 -2.33 -12.41
CA CYS A 64 -9.81 -2.20 -11.25
C CYS A 64 -8.38 -2.02 -11.74
N LYS A 65 -7.66 -1.00 -11.26
CA LYS A 65 -6.22 -0.92 -11.52
C LYS A 65 -5.53 -1.96 -10.64
N VAL A 66 -4.57 -2.69 -11.19
CA VAL A 66 -3.81 -3.67 -10.42
C VAL A 66 -2.35 -3.26 -10.42
N ASP A 67 -1.81 -2.96 -9.24
CA ASP A 67 -0.41 -2.63 -9.06
C ASP A 67 0.31 -3.88 -8.53
N VAL A 68 1.12 -4.49 -9.39
CA VAL A 68 1.99 -5.61 -9.00
C VAL A 68 3.26 -5.03 -8.39
N LEU A 69 3.63 -5.42 -7.18
CA LEU A 69 4.77 -4.90 -6.45
C LEU A 69 5.72 -6.05 -6.13
N VAL A 70 7.02 -5.83 -6.30
CA VAL A 70 8.06 -6.82 -5.98
C VAL A 70 8.99 -6.21 -4.91
N PRO A 71 9.39 -6.97 -3.87
CA PRO A 71 10.38 -6.53 -2.89
C PRO A 71 11.66 -5.98 -3.53
N GLY A 72 12.38 -5.13 -2.81
CA GLY A 72 13.57 -4.44 -3.33
C GLY A 72 13.26 -3.18 -4.15
N LYS A 73 12.12 -3.13 -4.87
CA LYS A 73 11.55 -1.88 -5.39
C LYS A 73 10.68 -1.21 -4.31
N MET A 74 10.74 0.12 -4.21
CA MET A 74 9.98 0.93 -3.22
C MET A 74 10.20 0.58 -1.74
N ARG A 75 11.32 -0.08 -1.39
CA ARG A 75 11.69 -0.47 -0.01
C ARG A 75 10.62 -1.32 0.70
N ILE A 76 9.88 -2.13 -0.06
CA ILE A 76 8.94 -3.10 0.51
C ILE A 76 9.76 -4.18 1.25
N PRO A 77 9.45 -4.48 2.52
CA PRO A 77 10.19 -5.49 3.27
C PRO A 77 9.89 -6.88 2.69
N ASP A 78 10.94 -7.69 2.57
CA ASP A 78 10.80 -9.10 2.22
C ASP A 78 10.16 -9.86 3.39
N MET A 79 9.05 -10.54 3.11
CA MET A 79 8.22 -11.20 4.13
C MET A 79 8.30 -12.72 3.92
N PRO A 80 8.79 -13.47 4.92
CA PRO A 80 8.78 -14.93 4.83
C PRO A 80 7.36 -15.46 4.66
N GLN A 81 7.18 -16.46 3.79
CA GLN A 81 5.86 -17.01 3.44
C GLN A 81 5.02 -17.44 4.65
N ARG A 82 5.66 -17.97 5.70
CA ARG A 82 5.01 -18.35 6.99
C ARG A 82 4.32 -17.20 7.73
N HIS A 83 4.64 -15.95 7.38
CA HIS A 83 4.08 -14.74 7.99
C HIS A 83 3.00 -14.08 7.12
N ILE A 84 2.68 -14.66 5.96
CA ILE A 84 1.52 -14.27 5.13
C ILE A 84 0.26 -14.63 5.91
N MET A 85 -0.54 -13.62 6.25
CA MET A 85 -1.85 -13.83 6.86
C MET A 85 -2.85 -14.21 5.78
N ARG A 86 -3.87 -15.00 6.14
CA ARG A 86 -5.01 -15.27 5.26
C ARG A 86 -6.28 -14.69 5.85
N GLN A 87 -7.05 -13.99 5.04
CA GLN A 87 -8.38 -13.48 5.40
C GLN A 87 -9.34 -13.74 4.24
N GLY A 88 -10.43 -14.47 4.51
CA GLY A 88 -11.40 -14.84 3.46
C GLY A 88 -10.79 -15.66 2.31
N GLY A 89 -9.77 -16.46 2.59
CA GLY A 89 -9.03 -17.24 1.58
C GLY A 89 -7.87 -16.49 0.90
N PHE A 90 -7.83 -15.15 1.00
CA PHE A 90 -6.82 -14.34 0.33
C PHE A 90 -5.57 -14.11 1.21
N PRO A 91 -4.36 -14.17 0.62
CA PRO A 91 -3.15 -13.72 1.30
C PRO A 91 -3.18 -12.21 1.49
N ILE A 92 -2.93 -11.73 2.71
CA ILE A 92 -2.91 -10.31 3.04
C ILE A 92 -1.64 -9.94 3.81
N LEU A 93 -1.22 -8.69 3.65
CA LEU A 93 -0.15 -8.12 4.45
C LEU A 93 -0.65 -7.83 5.88
N GLN A 94 0.21 -8.04 6.87
CA GLN A 94 -0.11 -7.68 8.25
C GLN A 94 -0.32 -6.16 8.39
N ILE A 95 -1.20 -5.75 9.31
CA ILE A 95 -1.64 -4.36 9.43
C ILE A 95 -0.49 -3.38 9.71
N LEU A 96 0.48 -3.76 10.57
CA LEU A 96 1.57 -2.86 10.93
C LEU A 96 2.54 -2.63 9.76
N PRO A 97 3.10 -3.65 9.08
CA PRO A 97 3.87 -3.46 7.86
C PRO A 97 3.15 -2.60 6.81
N LEU A 98 1.84 -2.81 6.61
CA LEU A 98 1.04 -1.98 5.70
C LEU A 98 1.00 -0.51 6.14
N LEU A 99 0.78 -0.24 7.43
CA LEU A 99 0.82 1.11 8.00
C LEU A 99 2.19 1.78 7.78
N LEU A 100 3.29 1.05 7.96
CA LEU A 100 4.64 1.60 7.76
C LEU A 100 4.92 1.92 6.28
N LEU A 101 4.39 1.12 5.35
CA LEU A 101 4.48 1.41 3.91
C LEU A 101 3.68 2.67 3.54
N LYS A 102 2.48 2.85 4.11
CA LYS A 102 1.69 4.08 3.91
C LYS A 102 2.40 5.31 4.50
N LEU A 103 2.98 5.19 5.69
CA LEU A 103 3.78 6.24 6.31
C LEU A 103 5.02 6.60 5.46
N GLN A 104 5.66 5.61 4.84
CA GLN A 104 6.72 5.86 3.87
C GLN A 104 6.19 6.64 2.67
N GLY A 105 5.09 6.20 2.04
CA GLY A 105 4.50 6.86 0.88
C GLY A 105 4.18 8.33 1.17
N TRP A 106 3.54 8.61 2.31
CA TRP A 106 3.31 9.97 2.78
C TRP A 106 4.60 10.79 2.90
N ASN A 107 5.65 10.20 3.50
CA ASN A 107 6.93 10.86 3.66
C ASN A 107 7.62 11.12 2.31
N ASP A 108 7.49 10.23 1.34
CA ASP A 108 8.07 10.41 0.02
C ASP A 108 7.28 11.49 -0.76
N HIS A 109 5.95 11.46 -0.69
CA HIS A 109 5.09 12.46 -1.31
C HIS A 109 5.32 13.88 -0.76
N ARG A 110 5.55 14.08 0.55
CA ARG A 110 5.79 15.43 1.10
C ARG A 110 7.08 16.08 0.56
N HIS A 111 8.07 15.28 0.17
CA HIS A 111 9.33 15.76 -0.40
C HIS A 111 9.30 15.83 -1.93
N TYR A 112 8.21 15.42 -2.57
CA TYR A 112 8.09 15.47 -4.03
C TYR A 112 8.06 16.93 -4.51
N PRO A 113 8.83 17.31 -5.56
CA PRO A 113 9.01 18.72 -5.93
C PRO A 113 7.74 19.37 -6.49
N PHE A 114 6.83 18.59 -7.08
CA PHE A 114 5.65 19.10 -7.76
C PHE A 114 4.45 19.31 -6.82
N GLY A 115 4.10 20.59 -6.58
CA GLY A 115 3.07 20.99 -5.61
C GLY A 115 1.67 20.42 -5.87
N ASP A 116 1.23 20.33 -7.12
CA ASP A 116 -0.08 19.76 -7.48
C ASP A 116 -0.18 18.28 -7.12
N TYR A 117 0.91 17.53 -7.35
CA TYR A 117 0.97 16.11 -7.00
C TYR A 117 0.85 15.93 -5.47
N ARG A 118 1.58 16.74 -4.69
CA ARG A 118 1.49 16.72 -3.23
C ARG A 118 0.07 17.02 -2.74
N ARG A 119 -0.56 18.08 -3.27
CA ARG A 119 -1.92 18.49 -2.90
C ARG A 119 -2.95 17.37 -3.14
N LYS A 120 -2.72 16.54 -4.15
CA LYS A 120 -3.60 15.40 -4.46
C LYS A 120 -3.35 14.17 -3.58
N LYS A 121 -2.10 13.87 -3.25
CA LYS A 121 -1.72 12.61 -2.58
C LYS A 121 -1.76 12.68 -1.06
N ILE A 122 -1.26 13.78 -0.49
CA ILE A 122 -1.12 13.90 0.97
C ILE A 122 -2.44 13.70 1.73
N PRO A 123 -3.61 14.26 1.30
CA PRO A 123 -4.85 14.04 2.03
C PRO A 123 -5.24 12.55 2.10
N ALA A 124 -5.15 11.84 0.97
CA ALA A 124 -5.47 10.41 0.92
C ALA A 124 -4.51 9.57 1.78
N ASP A 125 -3.22 9.89 1.78
CA ASP A 125 -2.27 9.18 2.65
C ASP A 125 -2.56 9.41 4.14
N VAL A 126 -3.00 10.62 4.51
CA VAL A 126 -3.34 10.97 5.90
C VAL A 126 -4.59 10.21 6.35
N ASP A 127 -5.61 10.15 5.50
CA ASP A 127 -6.83 9.38 5.77
C ASP A 127 -6.51 7.89 5.94
N ASP A 128 -5.70 7.32 5.04
CA ASP A 128 -5.25 5.93 5.10
C ASP A 128 -4.46 5.65 6.39
N ILE A 129 -3.47 6.49 6.72
CA ILE A 129 -2.65 6.32 7.93
C ILE A 129 -3.52 6.42 9.17
N THR A 130 -4.43 7.39 9.23
CA THR A 130 -5.33 7.59 10.38
C THR A 130 -6.23 6.38 10.59
N GLY A 131 -6.85 5.87 9.51
CA GLY A 131 -7.70 4.68 9.58
C GLY A 131 -6.92 3.41 9.94
N LEU A 132 -5.75 3.19 9.34
CA LEU A 132 -4.91 2.04 9.65
C LEU A 132 -4.36 2.08 11.08
N LEU A 133 -4.00 3.26 11.58
CA LEU A 133 -3.52 3.47 12.94
C LEU A 133 -4.62 3.13 13.97
N GLU A 134 -5.86 3.54 13.70
CA GLU A 134 -7.04 3.17 14.49
C GLU A 134 -7.25 1.65 14.51
N ILE A 135 -7.24 1.01 13.34
CA ILE A 135 -7.41 -0.44 13.21
C ILE A 135 -6.28 -1.19 13.94
N ALA A 136 -5.02 -0.74 13.80
CA ALA A 136 -3.88 -1.37 14.46
C ALA A 136 -3.99 -1.29 15.99
N CYS A 137 -4.42 -0.14 16.52
CA CYS A 137 -4.68 0.05 17.95
C CYS A 137 -5.80 -0.88 18.45
N ASN A 138 -6.90 -0.97 17.71
CA ASN A 138 -8.06 -1.78 18.09
C ASN A 138 -7.76 -3.29 18.02
N ARG A 139 -6.83 -3.70 17.15
CA ARG A 139 -6.33 -5.08 17.08
C ARG A 139 -5.25 -5.40 18.12
N GLY A 140 -4.83 -4.44 18.95
CA GLY A 140 -3.75 -4.62 19.92
C GLY A 140 -2.41 -4.98 19.28
N THR A 141 -2.17 -4.52 18.03
CA THR A 141 -0.90 -4.80 17.34
C THR A 141 0.22 -3.99 17.97
N HIS A 142 1.37 -4.60 18.22
CA HIS A 142 2.52 -3.93 18.84
C HIS A 142 3.82 -4.33 18.15
N LEU A 143 4.78 -3.39 17.99
CA LEU A 143 6.08 -3.65 17.36
C LEU A 143 6.82 -4.86 17.95
N GLY A 144 6.72 -5.04 19.27
CA GLY A 144 7.34 -6.17 19.99
C GLY A 144 6.65 -7.53 19.80
N SER A 145 5.57 -7.61 19.01
CA SER A 145 4.81 -8.84 18.82
C SER A 145 5.63 -9.91 18.10
N LYS A 146 5.50 -11.19 18.51
CA LYS A 146 6.20 -12.32 17.88
C LYS A 146 5.92 -12.42 16.38
N SER A 147 4.69 -12.09 15.95
CA SER A 147 4.25 -12.11 14.54
C SER A 147 4.98 -11.11 13.64
N LEU A 148 5.68 -10.13 14.22
CA LEU A 148 6.37 -9.05 13.53
C LEU A 148 7.90 -9.13 13.64
N ARG A 149 8.44 -10.16 14.30
CA ARG A 149 9.91 -10.36 14.43
C ARG A 149 10.63 -10.54 13.08
N TRP A 150 9.90 -10.88 12.02
CA TRP A 150 10.46 -10.97 10.67
C TRP A 150 10.69 -9.59 10.04
N LEU A 151 10.03 -8.55 10.55
CA LEU A 151 10.12 -7.21 9.97
C LEU A 151 11.54 -6.69 10.15
N PRO A 152 12.24 -6.28 9.06
CA PRO A 152 13.62 -5.84 9.17
C PRO A 152 13.78 -4.63 10.09
N GLU A 153 14.80 -4.65 10.95
CA GLU A 153 15.08 -3.54 11.88
C GLU A 153 15.27 -2.21 11.15
N LYS A 154 15.97 -2.21 10.01
CA LYS A 154 16.11 -1.04 9.12
C LYS A 154 14.76 -0.41 8.73
N THR A 155 13.72 -1.22 8.55
CA THR A 155 12.38 -0.76 8.20
C THR A 155 11.72 -0.11 9.42
N VAL A 156 11.88 -0.70 10.61
CA VAL A 156 11.38 -0.15 11.88
C VAL A 156 12.07 1.18 12.18
N ASP A 157 13.39 1.27 12.07
CA ASP A 157 14.16 2.48 12.36
C ASP A 157 13.84 3.64 11.41
N ALA A 158 13.73 3.35 10.12
CA ALA A 158 13.27 4.34 9.14
C ALA A 158 11.86 4.84 9.51
N SER A 159 11.01 3.95 10.01
CA SER A 159 9.66 4.29 10.43
C SER A 159 9.63 5.12 11.71
N ARG A 160 10.50 4.86 12.69
CA ARG A 160 10.61 5.71 13.91
C ARG A 160 10.83 7.18 13.56
N LYS A 161 11.77 7.45 12.64
CA LYS A 161 12.02 8.83 12.16
C LYS A 161 10.78 9.43 11.50
N ARG A 162 10.09 8.67 10.64
CA ARG A 162 8.87 9.12 9.95
C ARG A 162 7.70 9.35 10.91
N VAL A 163 7.56 8.55 11.96
CA VAL A 163 6.54 8.74 13.02
C VAL A 163 6.74 10.08 13.70
N LYS A 164 7.97 10.42 14.11
CA LYS A 164 8.26 11.74 14.71
C LYS A 164 7.85 12.89 13.78
N TRP A 165 8.17 12.77 12.48
CA TRP A 165 7.75 13.78 11.49
C TRP A 165 6.23 13.85 11.32
N TYR A 166 5.54 12.71 11.33
CA TYR A 166 4.10 12.63 11.19
C TYR A 166 3.41 13.24 12.41
N VAL A 167 3.83 12.86 13.61
CA VAL A 167 3.33 13.39 14.89
C VAL A 167 3.55 14.89 15.01
N LYS A 168 4.70 15.42 14.55
CA LYS A 168 4.92 16.88 14.51
C LYS A 168 3.85 17.62 13.70
N LYS A 169 3.28 16.97 12.67
CA LYS A 169 2.24 17.55 11.81
C LYS A 169 0.81 17.20 12.28
N TYR A 170 0.64 16.04 12.90
CA TYR A 170 -0.62 15.47 13.39
C TYR A 170 -0.46 15.03 14.85
N PRO A 171 -0.32 15.98 15.79
CA PRO A 171 0.02 15.71 17.19
C PRO A 171 -1.01 14.82 17.90
N GLU A 172 -2.27 14.87 17.49
CA GLU A 172 -3.36 14.02 17.98
C GLU A 172 -3.13 12.52 17.71
N SER A 173 -2.26 12.17 16.77
CA SER A 173 -1.93 10.77 16.45
C SER A 173 -0.93 10.14 17.42
N ALA A 174 -0.23 10.94 18.25
CA ALA A 174 0.93 10.49 19.02
C ALA A 174 0.64 9.32 19.96
N GLN A 175 -0.41 9.43 20.78
CA GLN A 175 -0.79 8.38 21.73
C GLN A 175 -1.06 7.04 21.03
N LYS A 176 -1.60 7.07 19.80
CA LYS A 176 -1.84 5.85 19.03
C LYS A 176 -0.53 5.23 18.56
N TRP A 177 0.45 6.03 18.13
CA TRP A 177 1.78 5.51 17.78
C TRP A 177 2.52 4.91 18.99
N GLU A 178 2.40 5.54 20.16
CA GLU A 178 2.96 5.01 21.41
C GLU A 178 2.34 3.65 21.78
N ARG A 179 1.02 3.51 21.63
CA ARG A 179 0.32 2.22 21.82
C ARG A 179 0.83 1.10 20.89
N LEU A 180 1.38 1.44 19.73
CA LEU A 180 1.99 0.46 18.82
C LEU A 180 3.47 0.17 19.15
N GLY A 181 4.06 0.85 20.14
CA GLY A 181 5.44 0.68 20.58
C GLY A 181 6.45 1.64 19.94
N PHE A 182 5.98 2.73 19.33
CA PHE A 182 6.85 3.80 18.83
C PHE A 182 7.11 4.84 19.91
N ASP A 183 8.21 5.57 19.75
CA ASP A 183 8.52 6.74 20.55
C ASP A 183 8.12 7.99 19.76
N ALA A 184 6.98 8.59 20.11
CA ALA A 184 6.36 9.65 19.33
C ALA A 184 6.95 11.04 19.61
N TYR A 185 7.56 11.25 20.78
CA TYR A 185 7.99 12.57 21.26
C TYR A 185 9.47 12.70 21.60
N ARG A 186 10.20 11.60 21.87
CA ARG A 186 11.66 11.67 22.03
C ARG A 186 12.35 11.61 20.68
#